data_AF-H0GL55-F1
#
_entry.id   AF-H0GL55-F1
#
_cell.length_a   1.000
_cell.length_b   1.000
_cell.length_c   1.000
_cell.angle_alpha   90.00
_cell.angle_beta   90.00
_cell.angle_gamma   90.00
#
_symmetry.space_group_name_H-M   'P 1'
#
loop_
_entity.id
_entity.type
_entity.pdbx_description
1 polymer ?
#
loop_
_entity_poly.entity_id
_entity_poly.type
_entity_poly.pdbx_seq_one_letter_code
_entity_poly.pdbx_strand_id
1 'polypeptide(L)'
;MIWCIDVSLSMRFDETLQELKELINRDENRIGYECAVIVVLNKIDLVEDKSELHRRCLLVESELKCLFKPDIRIELVKCSGVTGEGIDNLRDRLVESCHFTQ
;
A
#
# COMPACT_ATOMS: atom_id res chain seq x y z
N MET A 1 9.75 -2.77 -0.47
CA MET A 1 8.89 -3.49 0.51
C MET A 1 7.49 -3.57 -0.04
N ILE A 2 6.86 -4.75 -0.01
CA ILE A 2 5.44 -4.90 -0.35
C ILE A 2 4.68 -5.08 0.97
N TRP A 3 3.71 -4.22 1.25
CA TRP A 3 2.85 -4.31 2.43
C TRP A 3 1.42 -4.65 2.01
N CYS A 4 0.95 -5.85 2.33
CA CYS A 4 -0.35 -6.33 1.89
C CYS A 4 -1.42 -6.13 2.98
N ILE A 5 -2.49 -5.41 2.65
CA ILE A 5 -3.66 -5.17 3.49
C ILE A 5 -4.83 -5.97 2.92
N ASP A 6 -5.46 -6.79 3.76
CA ASP A 6 -6.72 -7.44 3.41
C ASP A 6 -7.86 -6.42 3.51
N VAL A 7 -8.36 -5.95 2.36
CA VAL A 7 -9.43 -4.94 2.34
C VAL A 7 -10.82 -5.53 2.50
N SER A 8 -10.98 -6.84 2.70
CA SER A 8 -12.28 -7.42 3.03
C SER A 8 -12.56 -7.32 4.54
N LEU A 9 -11.53 -7.27 5.38
CA LEU A 9 -11.64 -7.32 6.84
C LEU A 9 -11.53 -5.93 7.47
N SER A 10 -12.68 -5.26 7.66
CA SER A 10 -12.73 -3.90 8.20
C SER A 10 -12.05 -3.73 9.58
N MET A 11 -12.19 -4.70 10.48
CA MET A 11 -11.64 -4.60 11.84
C MET A 11 -10.12 -4.56 11.88
N ARG A 12 -9.45 -5.24 10.93
CA ARG A 12 -7.98 -5.35 10.91
C ARG A 12 -7.32 -4.35 9.98
N PHE A 13 -8.13 -3.62 9.21
CA PHE A 13 -7.64 -2.62 8.27
C PHE A 13 -6.92 -1.49 9.01
N ASP A 14 -7.54 -0.94 10.05
CA ASP A 14 -6.97 0.14 10.84
C ASP A 14 -5.73 -0.32 11.61
N GLU A 15 -5.76 -1.53 12.18
CA GLU A 15 -4.61 -2.16 12.85
C GLU A 15 -3.40 -2.28 11.89
N THR A 16 -3.64 -2.86 10.70
CA THR A 16 -2.60 -3.06 9.69
C THR A 16 -2.03 -1.75 9.18
N LEU A 17 -2.87 -0.72 9.06
CA LEU A 17 -2.43 0.61 8.67
C LEU A 17 -1.60 1.27 9.78
N GLN A 18 -1.99 1.11 11.05
CA GLN A 18 -1.23 1.61 12.19
C GLN A 18 0.13 0.94 12.31
N GLU A 19 0.21 -0.38 12.15
CA GLU A 19 1.46 -1.14 12.12
C GLU A 19 2.41 -0.64 11.02
N LEU A 20 1.87 -0.34 9.83
CA LEU A 20 2.66 0.23 8.73
C LEU A 20 3.23 1.60 9.09
N LYS A 21 2.44 2.48 9.71
CA LYS A 21 2.91 3.80 10.14
C LYS A 21 4.03 3.68 11.17
N GLU A 22 3.86 2.80 12.15
CA GLU A 22 4.87 2.55 13.19
C GLU A 22 6.17 2.00 12.60
N LEU A 23 6.07 1.08 11.64
CA LEU A 23 7.20 0.52 10.91
C LEU A 23 7.96 1.61 10.13
N ILE A 24 7.25 2.44 9.36
CA ILE A 24 7.85 3.53 8.60
C ILE A 24 8.54 4.54 9.54
N ASN A 25 7.88 4.92 10.64
CA ASN A 25 8.44 5.89 11.60
C ASN A 25 9.65 5.34 12.36
N ARG A 26 9.63 4.05 12.73
CA ARG A 26 10.74 3.43 13.46
C ARG A 26 12.00 3.29 12.60
N ASP A 27 11.81 2.93 11.34
CA ASP A 27 12.89 2.66 10.38
C ASP A 27 13.01 3.79 9.35
N GLU A 28 12.74 5.03 9.77
CA GLU A 28 12.52 6.20 8.90
C GLU A 28 13.68 6.52 7.96
N ASN A 29 14.90 6.09 8.25
CA ASN A 29 16.06 6.34 7.39
C ASN A 29 16.19 5.32 6.23
N ARG A 30 15.42 4.22 6.27
CA ARG A 30 15.56 3.10 5.32
C ARG A 30 14.27 2.82 4.57
N ILE A 31 13.14 2.70 5.28
CA ILE A 31 11.84 2.42 4.68
C ILE A 31 11.26 3.72 4.12
N GLY A 32 10.92 3.72 2.83
CA GLY A 32 10.52 4.90 2.09
C GLY A 32 11.68 5.58 1.35
N TYR A 33 12.86 5.68 1.96
CA TYR A 33 14.04 6.35 1.36
C TYR A 33 14.88 5.40 0.52
N GLU A 34 15.54 4.43 1.13
CA GLU A 34 16.39 3.44 0.43
C GLU A 34 15.53 2.33 -0.19
N CYS A 35 14.39 2.04 0.43
CA CYS A 35 13.47 0.98 0.06
C CYS A 35 12.08 1.56 -0.20
N ALA A 36 11.65 1.58 -1.46
CA ALA A 36 10.28 1.97 -1.81
C ALA A 36 9.26 1.05 -1.13
N VAL A 37 8.11 1.61 -0.75
CA VAL A 37 7.00 0.88 -0.14
C VAL A 37 5.86 0.80 -1.14
N ILE A 38 5.40 -0.41 -1.44
CA ILE A 38 4.19 -0.60 -2.25
C ILE A 38 3.15 -1.19 -1.33
N VAL A 39 2.12 -0.42 -1.03
CA VAL A 39 0.96 -0.86 -0.25
C VAL A 39 -0.02 -1.51 -1.20
N VAL A 40 -0.39 -2.75 -0.89
CA VAL A 40 -1.28 -3.57 -1.71
C VAL A 40 -2.58 -3.77 -0.97
N LEU A 41 -3.66 -3.23 -1.53
CA LEU A 41 -5.03 -3.45 -1.09
C LEU A 41 -5.55 -4.72 -1.76
N ASN A 42 -5.43 -5.85 -1.07
CA ASN A 42 -5.74 -7.18 -1.58
C ASN A 42 -7.16 -7.62 -1.20
N LYS A 43 -7.70 -8.57 -1.98
CA LYS A 43 -9.06 -9.12 -1.86
C LYS A 43 -10.16 -8.14 -2.26
N ILE A 44 -9.90 -7.29 -3.26
CA ILE A 44 -10.92 -6.37 -3.80
C ILE A 44 -12.16 -7.09 -4.35
N ASP A 45 -12.01 -8.35 -4.74
CA ASP A 45 -13.08 -9.22 -5.22
C ASP A 45 -14.13 -9.53 -4.13
N LEU A 46 -13.73 -9.45 -2.86
CA LEU A 46 -14.63 -9.71 -1.72
C LEU A 46 -15.32 -8.43 -1.21
N VAL A 47 -15.02 -7.27 -1.80
CA VAL A 47 -15.63 -5.99 -1.41
C VAL A 47 -16.77 -5.66 -2.37
N GLU A 48 -18.00 -6.01 -1.98
CA GLU A 48 -19.19 -5.81 -2.81
C GLU A 48 -19.48 -4.31 -3.07
N ASP A 49 -19.30 -3.47 -2.05
CA ASP A 49 -19.50 -2.02 -2.17
C ASP A 49 -18.23 -1.32 -2.68
N LYS A 50 -18.26 -0.94 -3.96
CA LYS A 50 -17.16 -0.18 -4.60
C LYS A 50 -16.91 1.19 -3.95
N SER A 51 -17.92 1.78 -3.32
CA SER A 51 -17.79 3.06 -2.61
C SER A 51 -16.95 2.88 -1.35
N GLU A 52 -17.17 1.79 -0.62
CA GLU A 52 -16.38 1.42 0.55
C GLU A 52 -14.93 1.10 0.17
N LEU A 53 -14.70 0.35 -0.92
CA LEU A 53 -13.36 0.12 -1.44
C LEU A 53 -12.66 1.44 -1.76
N HIS A 54 -13.34 2.36 -2.45
CA HIS A 54 -12.79 3.67 -2.77
C HIS A 54 -12.48 4.49 -1.50
N ARG A 55 -13.38 4.48 -0.51
CA ARG A 55 -13.17 5.14 0.80
C ARG A 55 -11.91 4.62 1.49
N ARG A 56 -11.69 3.30 1.49
CA ARG A 56 -10.48 2.68 2.08
C ARG A 56 -9.21 3.07 1.34
N CYS A 57 -9.27 3.19 0.01
CA CYS A 57 -8.13 3.69 -0.77
C CYS A 57 -7.77 5.11 -0.36
N LEU A 58 -8.76 6.01 -0.33
CA LEU A 58 -8.55 7.41 0.07
C LEU A 58 -8.04 7.53 1.50
N LEU A 59 -8.51 6.66 2.41
CA LEU A 59 -8.04 6.63 3.78
C LEU A 59 -6.55 6.25 3.84
N VAL A 60 -6.13 5.17 3.15
CA VAL A 60 -4.72 4.78 3.11
C VAL A 60 -3.87 5.88 2.48
N GLU A 61 -4.30 6.44 1.35
CA GLU A 61 -3.58 7.54 0.71
C GLU A 61 -3.44 8.73 1.65
N SER A 62 -4.50 9.16 2.32
CA SER A 62 -4.48 10.30 3.25
C SER A 62 -3.58 10.04 4.46
N GLU A 63 -3.69 8.86 5.06
CA GLU A 63 -2.94 8.48 6.25
C GLU A 63 -1.45 8.31 5.96
N LEU A 64 -1.12 7.77 4.79
CA LEU A 64 0.25 7.70 4.33
C LEU A 64 0.75 9.06 3.90
N LYS A 65 -0.08 9.93 3.29
CA LYS A 65 0.27 11.31 2.86
C LYS A 65 0.96 12.11 3.97
N CYS A 66 0.47 11.98 5.20
CA CYS A 66 1.06 12.61 6.38
C CYS A 66 2.48 12.12 6.70
N LEU A 67 2.84 10.91 6.26
CA LEU A 67 4.16 10.32 6.36
C LEU A 67 5.06 10.61 5.15
N PHE A 68 4.53 11.14 4.03
CA PHE A 68 5.35 11.54 2.88
C PHE A 68 6.14 12.80 3.26
N LYS A 69 7.32 12.60 3.85
CA LYS A 69 8.41 13.53 3.59
C LYS A 69 8.70 13.49 2.07
N PRO A 70 9.20 14.57 1.46
CA PRO A 70 9.30 14.70 -0.01
C PRO A 70 9.99 13.54 -0.73
N ASP A 71 10.88 12.82 -0.02
CA ASP A 71 11.72 11.77 -0.58
C ASP A 71 11.24 10.34 -0.23
N ILE A 72 10.12 10.18 0.50
CA ILE A 72 9.57 8.87 0.85
C ILE A 72 8.73 8.33 -0.32
N ARG A 73 9.16 7.18 -0.84
CA ARG A 73 8.58 6.51 -1.99
C ARG A 73 7.52 5.50 -1.52
N ILE A 74 6.26 5.89 -1.57
CA ILE A 74 5.12 5.02 -1.25
C ILE A 74 4.13 5.00 -2.41
N GLU A 75 3.80 3.81 -2.88
CA GLU A 75 2.82 3.56 -3.94
C GLU A 75 1.65 2.73 -3.40
N LEU A 76 0.47 2.87 -4.02
CA LEU A 76 -0.72 2.11 -3.69
C LEU A 76 -1.19 1.29 -4.89
N VAL A 77 -1.43 0.00 -4.68
CA VAL A 77 -1.96 -0.92 -5.69
C VAL A 77 -3.17 -1.65 -5.14
N LYS A 78 -4.22 -1.75 -5.94
CA LYS A 78 -5.39 -2.59 -5.67
C LYS A 78 -5.23 -3.92 -6.39
N CYS A 79 -5.49 -5.04 -5.71
CA CYS A 79 -5.45 -6.34 -6.36
C CYS A 79 -6.40 -7.36 -5.75
N SER A 80 -6.60 -8.44 -6.49
CA SER A 80 -7.12 -9.70 -5.99
C SER A 80 -6.11 -10.79 -6.28
N GLY A 81 -5.50 -11.34 -5.23
CA GLY A 81 -4.58 -12.47 -5.37
C GLY A 81 -5.24 -13.73 -5.93
N VAL A 82 -6.56 -13.90 -5.78
CA VAL A 82 -7.26 -15.10 -6.26
C VAL A 82 -7.67 -15.00 -7.73
N THR A 83 -8.09 -13.81 -8.19
CA THR A 83 -8.47 -13.61 -9.60
C THR A 83 -7.29 -13.19 -10.48
N GLY A 84 -6.21 -12.69 -9.87
CA GLY A 84 -5.08 -12.07 -10.55
C GLY A 84 -5.31 -10.61 -10.93
N GLU A 85 -6.50 -10.05 -10.66
CA GLU A 85 -6.79 -8.65 -10.94
C GLU A 85 -5.77 -7.72 -10.26
N GLY A 86 -5.19 -6.79 -11.01
CA GLY A 86 -4.25 -5.79 -10.50
C GLY A 86 -2.83 -6.28 -10.21
N ILE A 87 -2.53 -7.58 -10.35
CA ILE A 87 -1.18 -8.13 -10.12
C ILE A 87 -0.17 -7.64 -11.15
N ASP A 88 -0.57 -7.46 -12.42
CA ASP A 88 0.32 -6.85 -13.42
C ASP A 88 0.73 -5.43 -13.05
N ASN A 89 -0.21 -4.63 -12.52
CA ASN A 89 0.10 -3.28 -12.02
C ASN A 89 1.08 -3.34 -10.84
N LEU A 90 0.90 -4.29 -9.90
CA LEU A 90 1.86 -4.51 -8.82
C LEU A 90 3.26 -4.84 -9.37
N ARG A 91 3.36 -5.71 -10.38
CA ARG A 91 4.63 -6.03 -11.05
C ARG A 91 5.26 -4.77 -11.64
N ASP A 92 4.50 -4.01 -12.41
CA ASP A 92 5.02 -2.84 -13.12
C ASP A 92 5.52 -1.79 -12.12
N ARG A 93 4.77 -1.54 -11.03
CA ARG A 93 5.18 -0.65 -9.93
C ARG A 93 6.43 -1.14 -9.20
N LEU A 94 6.58 -2.44 -9.02
CA LEU A 94 7.77 -3.02 -8.41
C LEU A 94 9.00 -2.81 -9.29
N VAL A 95 8.87 -3.04 -10.60
CA VAL A 95 9.93 -2.81 -11.58
C VAL A 95 10.31 -1.33 -11.64
N GLU A 96 9.32 -0.44 -11.73
CA GLU A 96 9.53 1.03 -11.67
C GLU A 96 10.28 1.43 -10.40
N SER A 97 9.87 0.89 -9.24
CA SER A 97 10.50 1.18 -7.95
C SER A 97 11.94 0.68 -7.84
N CYS A 98 12.31 -0.36 -8.59
CA CYS A 98 13.66 -0.94 -8.60
C CYS A 98 14.62 -0.25 -9.58
N HIS A 99 14.12 0.36 -10.65
CA HIS A 99 14.97 0.98 -11.68
C HIS A 99 15.54 2.35 -11.30
N PHE A 100 15.17 2.92 -10.16
CA PHE A 100 15.77 4.15 -9.67
C PHE A 100 17.08 3.86 -8.91
N THR A 101 18.17 3.81 -9.68
CA THR A 101 19.55 3.89 -9.19
C THR A 101 20.16 5.22 -9.64
N GLN A 102 20.47 6.06 -8.64
CA GLN A 102 21.31 7.27 -8.64
C GLN A 102 20.78 8.51 -9.37
#